data_AF-A0A923WU70-F1
#
_entry.id   AF-A0A923WU70-F1
#
_cell.length_a   1.000
_cell.length_b   1.000
_cell.length_c   1.000
_cell.angle_alpha   90.00
_cell.angle_beta   90.00
_cell.angle_gamma   90.00
#
_symmetry.space_group_name_H-M   'P 1'
#
loop_
_entity.id
_entity.type
_entity.pdbx_description
1 polymer ?
#
loop_
_entity_poly.entity_id
_entity_poly.type
_entity_poly.pdbx_seq_one_letter_code
_entity_poly.pdbx_strand_id
1 'polypeptide(L)' 'MKKVLILGVNGFIGHHLSKRILETTDWHVYGMDMQSERIADLLDNPAYAARMHFFEGDITINKEWVEY' A
#
# COMPACT_ATOMS: atom_id res chain seq x y z
N MET A 1 9.97 5.85 12.86
CA MET A 1 9.49 5.86 11.46
C MET A 1 7.98 5.68 11.44
N LYS A 2 7.26 6.40 10.57
CA LYS A 2 5.80 6.30 10.47
C LYS A 2 5.39 5.18 9.50
N LYS A 3 4.26 4.53 9.81
CA LYS A 3 3.62 3.52 8.97
C LYS A 3 2.23 4.02 8.58
N VAL A 4 1.90 3.96 7.30
CA VAL A 4 0.61 4.40 6.76
C VAL A 4 -0.12 3.19 6.17
N LEU A 5 -1.31 2.91 6.66
CA LEU A 5 -2.20 1.88 6.13
C LEU A 5 -3.19 2.50 5.14
N ILE A 6 -3.29 1.94 3.94
CA ILE A 6 -4.25 2.33 2.90
C ILE A 6 -5.10 1.11 2.54
N LEU A 7 -6.38 1.13 2.92
CA LEU A 7 -7.37 0.12 2.53
C LEU A 7 -8.07 0.59 1.24
N GLY A 8 -8.03 -0.22 0.19
CA GLY A 8 -8.39 0.22 -1.16
C GLY A 8 -7.22 0.90 -1.89
N VAL A 9 -6.01 0.35 -1.75
CA VAL A 9 -4.77 0.97 -2.29
C VAL A 9 -4.69 0.92 -3.82
N ASN A 10 -5.40 0.02 -4.49
CA ASN A 10 -5.34 -0.19 -5.94
C ASN A 10 -6.25 0.79 -6.72
N GLY A 11 -6.47 1.98 -6.14
CA GLY A 11 -7.30 3.05 -6.69
C GLY A 11 -6.50 4.30 -7.06
N PHE A 12 -7.20 5.32 -7.56
CA PHE A 12 -6.61 6.60 -7.94
C PHE A 12 -5.84 7.26 -6.80
N ILE A 13 -6.46 7.37 -5.62
CA ILE A 13 -5.82 7.97 -4.44
C ILE A 13 -4.68 7.08 -3.96
N GLY A 14 -4.90 5.77 -3.84
CA GLY A 14 -3.90 4.83 -3.34
C GLY A 14 -2.61 4.85 -4.17
N HIS A 15 -2.70 4.84 -5.50
CA HIS A 15 -1.54 4.97 -6.38
C HIS A 15 -0.77 6.28 -6.16
N HIS A 16 -1.42 7.44 -6.33
CA HIS A 16 -0.74 8.73 -6.26
C HIS A 16 -0.23 9.07 -4.85
N LEU A 17 -0.99 8.72 -3.82
CA LEU A 17 -0.59 8.93 -2.42
C LEU A 17 0.60 8.06 -2.05
N SER A 18 0.57 6.76 -2.39
CA SER A 18 1.68 5.85 -2.12
C SER A 18 2.95 6.32 -2.79
N LYS A 19 2.87 6.67 -4.08
CA LYS A 19 4.00 7.24 -4.83
C LYS A 19 4.58 8.47 -4.15
N ARG A 20 3.74 9.45 -3.78
CA ARG A 20 4.20 10.67 -3.10
C ARG A 20 4.88 10.36 -1.76
N ILE A 21 4.31 9.48 -0.96
CA ILE A 21 4.91 9.07 0.33
C ILE A 21 6.29 8.44 0.09
N LEU A 22 6.39 7.52 -0.86
CA LEU A 22 7.63 6.80 -1.17
C LEU A 22 8.73 7.74 -1.73
N GLU A 23 8.35 8.75 -2.51
CA GLU A 23 9.29 9.71 -3.12
C GLU A 23 9.79 10.78 -2.14
N THR A 24 8.95 11.21 -1.18
CA THR A 24 9.21 12.45 -0.41
C THR A 24 9.40 12.24 1.08
N THR A 25 9.25 11.00 1.56
CA THR A 25 9.37 10.67 2.98
C THR A 25 10.14 9.36 3.19
N ASP A 26 10.50 9.11 4.43
CA ASP A 26 11.06 7.84 4.93
C ASP A 26 9.96 6.87 5.43
N TRP A 27 8.68 7.16 5.17
CA TRP A 27 7.57 6.37 5.73
C TRP A 27 7.40 5.05 4.98
N HIS A 28 6.76 4.10 5.67
CA HIS A 28 6.36 2.82 5.11
C HIS A 28 4.87 2.87 4.74
N VAL A 29 4.54 2.38 3.54
CA VAL A 29 3.18 2.24 3.05
C VAL A 29 2.79 0.76 3.15
N TYR A 30 1.67 0.51 3.81
CA TYR A 30 1.01 -0.79 3.88
C TYR A 30 -0.31 -0.65 3.13
N GLY A 31 -0.42 -1.30 1.97
CA GLY A 31 -1.58 -1.25 1.11
C GLY A 31 -2.35 -2.56 1.14
N MET A 32 -3.67 -2.49 1.23
CA MET A 32 -4.56 -3.65 1.09
C MET A 32 -5.58 -3.42 -0.01
N ASP A 33 -5.74 -4.39 -0.89
CA ASP A 33 -6.79 -4.43 -1.92
C ASP A 33 -6.94 -5.87 -2.44
N MET A 34 -7.94 -6.14 -3.29
CA MET A 34 -8.09 -7.47 -3.92
C MET A 34 -7.14 -7.67 -5.11
N GLN A 35 -6.59 -6.58 -5.66
CA GLN A 35 -5.72 -6.59 -6.84
C GLN A 35 -4.63 -5.51 -6.70
N SER A 36 -3.63 -5.51 -7.59
CA SER A 36 -2.47 -4.61 -7.48
C SER A 36 -2.01 -3.97 -8.79
N GLU A 37 -2.77 -4.11 -9.88
CA GLU A 37 -2.35 -3.69 -11.22
C GLU A 37 -2.08 -2.19 -11.34
N ARG A 38 -2.75 -1.35 -10.54
CA ARG A 38 -2.52 0.10 -10.53
C ARG A 38 -1.33 0.53 -9.68
N ILE A 39 -0.78 -0.36 -8.86
CA ILE A 39 0.39 -0.08 -8.03
C ILE A 39 1.58 -0.99 -8.36
N ALA A 40 1.48 -1.79 -9.42
CA ALA A 40 2.52 -2.74 -9.83
C ALA A 40 3.86 -2.04 -10.08
N ASP A 41 3.84 -0.85 -10.69
CA ASP A 41 5.03 -0.03 -10.91
C ASP A 41 5.71 0.43 -9.61
N LEU A 42 4.94 0.62 -8.54
CA LEU A 42 5.46 0.95 -7.21
C LEU A 42 6.03 -0.27 -6.50
N LEU A 43 5.42 -1.45 -6.68
CA LEU A 43 5.85 -2.73 -6.09
C LEU A 43 7.13 -3.25 -6.75
N ASP A 44 7.23 -3.15 -8.07
CA ASP A 44 8.37 -3.64 -8.85
C ASP A 44 9.58 -2.70 -8.79
N ASN A 45 9.43 -1.49 -8.24
CA ASN A 45 10.51 -0.53 -8.14
C ASN A 45 11.47 -0.88 -6.98
N PRO A 46 12.76 -1.20 -7.27
CA PRO A 46 13.72 -1.58 -6.24
C PRO A 46 13.98 -0.49 -5.18
N ALA A 47 13.80 0.79 -5.53
CA ALA A 47 13.97 1.90 -4.59
C ALA A 47 12.87 1.94 -3.50
N TYR A 48 11.74 1.27 -3.75
CA TYR A 48 10.58 1.25 -2.86
C TYR A 48 10.38 -0.11 -2.17
N ALA A 49 11.06 -1.17 -2.61
CA ALA A 49 10.88 -2.54 -2.13
C ALA A 49 10.93 -2.70 -0.59
N ALA A 50 11.73 -1.90 0.12
CA ALA A 50 11.82 -1.95 1.58
C ALA A 50 10.65 -1.25 2.31
N ARG A 51 9.88 -0.40 1.60
CA ARG A 51 8.91 0.53 2.19
C ARG A 51 7.50 0.42 1.61
N MET A 52 7.31 -0.22 0.46
CA MET A 52 5.99 -0.54 -0.09
C MET A 52 5.64 -1.99 0.24
N HIS A 53 4.59 -2.19 1.03
CA HIS A 53 4.09 -3.49 1.46
C HIS A 53 2.66 -3.66 0.94
N PHE A 54 2.39 -4.72 0.19
CA PHE A 54 1.05 -5.02 -0.33
C PHE A 54 0.51 -6.33 0.26
N PHE A 55 -0.77 -6.32 0.60
CA PHE A 55 -1.51 -7.47 1.10
C PHE A 55 -2.80 -7.62 0.30
N GLU A 56 -3.08 -8.84 -0.15
CA GLU A 56 -4.36 -9.14 -0.77
C GLU A 56 -5.43 -9.35 0.32
N GLY A 57 -6.54 -8.61 0.25
CA GLY A 57 -7.60 -8.74 1.25
C GLY A 57 -8.82 -7.85 0.99
N ASP A 58 -9.94 -8.21 1.63
CA ASP A 58 -11.21 -7.48 1.61
C ASP A 58 -11.64 -7.16 3.05
N ILE A 59 -11.89 -5.88 3.35
CA ILE A 59 -12.27 -5.41 4.69
C ILE A 59 -13.57 -6.03 5.23
N THR A 60 -14.42 -6.56 4.35
CA THR A 60 -15.70 -7.18 4.72
C THR A 60 -15.52 -8.63 5.16
N ILE A 61 -14.42 -9.28 4.73
CA ILE A 61 -14.12 -10.69 4.97
C ILE A 61 -12.97 -10.85 5.98
N ASN A 62 -11.87 -10.12 5.78
CA ASN A 62 -10.63 -10.21 6.54
C ASN A 62 -10.65 -9.37 7.83
N LYS A 63 -11.67 -9.54 8.68
CA LYS A 63 -11.86 -8.73 9.90
C LYS A 63 -10.73 -8.90 10.92
N GLU A 64 -10.18 -10.10 11.06
CA GLU A 64 -9.05 -10.37 11.99
C GLU A 64 -7.77 -9.61 11.63
N TRP A 65 -7.62 -9.17 10.37
CA TRP A 65 -6.45 -8.42 9.89
C TRP A 65 -6.52 -6.92 10.21
N VAL A 66 -7.72 -6.38 10.44
CA VAL A 66 -7.92 -4.94 10.69
C VAL A 66 -7.92 -4.63 12.19
N GLU A 67 -8.09 -5.63 13.04
CA GLU A 67 -8.19 -5.47 14.51
C GLU A 67 -6.84 -5.41 15.24
N TYR A 68 -5.70 -5.42 14.53
CA TYR A 68 -4.35 -5.34 15.11
C TYR A 68 -3.48 -4.22 14.53
#